data_AF-A0A8C5WL51-F1
#
_entry.id   AF-A0A8C5WL51-F1
#
_cell.length_a   1.000
_cell.length_b   1.000
_cell.length_c   1.000
_cell.angle_alpha   90.00
_cell.angle_beta   90.00
_cell.angle_gamma   90.00
#
_symmetry.space_group_name_H-M   'P 1'
#
loop_
_entity.id
_entity.type
_entity.pdbx_description
1 polymer ?
#
loop_
_entity_poly.entity_id
_entity_poly.type
_entity_poly.pdbx_seq_one_letter_code
_entity_poly.pdbx_strand_id
1 'polypeptide(L)'
;IRSLRFSGRAYCTLRSLCLTWGAQSEDVISMADSTTTMEDIEGELFKIERIREILVRRESELRYMMDDFQLCKEITRLKKELQQLVSIPEKDKSSEDRHREEDLLHQIHKLVENRNYLVDDAEFERLREREEDTEMAEFLQSKLSKSYLKKAVLRKEKKKSGKTSRAQQTSTPYATKTGLTLLKECCGFTCSIM
;
A
#
# COMPACT_ATOMS: atom_id res chain seq x y z
N ILE A 1 -6.39 7.73 17.60
CA ILE A 1 -6.05 6.48 18.34
C ILE A 1 -6.69 5.19 17.78
N ARG A 2 -7.92 5.17 17.23
CA ARG A 2 -8.48 3.93 16.62
C ARG A 2 -7.88 3.53 15.26
N SER A 3 -7.24 4.46 14.53
CA SER A 3 -6.69 4.21 13.17
C SER A 3 -5.44 3.30 13.17
N LEU A 4 -4.55 3.46 14.15
CA LEU A 4 -3.28 2.72 14.30
C LEU A 4 -3.42 1.18 14.39
N ARG A 5 -4.65 0.65 14.55
CA ARG A 5 -4.89 -0.80 14.64
C ARG A 5 -5.23 -1.46 13.31
N PHE A 6 -5.52 -0.71 12.25
CA PHE A 6 -6.05 -1.29 11.01
C PHE A 6 -4.97 -1.60 9.96
N SER A 7 -3.91 -0.80 9.85
CA SER A 7 -2.83 -0.97 8.86
C SER A 7 -1.83 -2.07 9.24
N GLY A 8 -1.34 -2.08 10.49
CA GLY A 8 -0.29 -3.00 10.93
C GLY A 8 -0.65 -4.50 10.88
N ARG A 9 -1.95 -4.86 10.74
CA ARG A 9 -2.36 -6.26 10.55
C ARG A 9 -2.22 -6.73 9.09
N ALA A 10 -2.36 -5.85 8.11
CA ALA A 10 -2.45 -6.23 6.70
C ALA A 10 -1.10 -6.72 6.15
N TYR A 11 -0.02 -6.00 6.45
CA TYR A 11 1.33 -6.34 6.01
C TYR A 11 1.90 -7.63 6.65
N CYS A 12 1.51 -7.93 7.88
CA CYS A 12 1.88 -9.21 8.52
C CYS A 12 1.32 -10.42 7.76
N THR A 13 0.14 -10.28 7.14
CA THR A 13 -0.51 -11.35 6.37
C THR A 13 0.22 -11.67 5.06
N LEU A 14 0.58 -10.65 4.24
CA LEU A 14 1.37 -10.88 3.02
C LEU A 14 2.77 -11.43 3.32
N ARG A 15 3.43 -10.92 4.37
CA ARG A 15 4.73 -11.45 4.82
C ARG A 15 4.63 -12.90 5.26
N SER A 16 3.58 -13.26 6.00
CA SER A 16 3.30 -14.64 6.41
C SER A 16 3.05 -15.55 5.21
N LEU A 17 2.21 -15.13 4.26
CA LEU A 17 1.90 -15.89 3.03
C LEU A 17 3.16 -16.14 2.18
N CYS A 18 4.03 -15.12 2.07
CA CYS A 18 5.30 -15.23 1.34
C CYS A 18 6.33 -16.14 2.05
N LEU A 19 6.29 -16.21 3.39
CA LEU A 19 7.14 -17.10 4.20
C LEU A 19 6.69 -18.55 4.16
N THR A 20 5.38 -18.82 4.19
CA THR A 20 4.83 -20.18 4.19
C THR A 20 5.02 -20.90 2.86
N TRP A 21 5.10 -20.18 1.74
CA TRP A 21 4.99 -20.76 0.40
C TRP A 21 6.31 -20.93 -0.35
N GLY A 22 7.44 -20.57 0.26
CA GLY A 22 8.74 -21.02 -0.22
C GLY A 22 9.02 -22.52 -0.01
N ALA A 23 8.07 -23.29 0.57
CA ALA A 23 8.34 -24.57 1.21
C ALA A 23 7.49 -25.78 0.77
N GLN A 24 6.48 -25.67 -0.10
CA GLN A 24 5.67 -26.85 -0.47
C GLN A 24 5.39 -26.92 -1.98
N SER A 25 5.96 -27.93 -2.64
CA SER A 25 5.46 -28.45 -3.92
C SER A 25 5.56 -29.98 -3.90
N GLU A 26 4.43 -30.64 -3.73
CA GLU A 26 4.05 -32.05 -4.01
C GLU A 26 2.61 -32.14 -3.44
N ASP A 27 1.54 -32.58 -4.10
CA ASP A 27 1.37 -33.69 -5.03
C ASP A 27 0.04 -33.58 -5.83
N VAL A 28 0.00 -34.21 -7.02
CA VAL A 28 -1.08 -34.61 -7.97
C VAL A 28 -2.48 -33.95 -7.92
N ILE A 29 -2.90 -33.30 -9.03
CA ILE A 29 -4.31 -32.94 -9.32
C ILE A 29 -4.81 -33.71 -10.55
N SER A 30 -5.93 -34.44 -10.35
CA SER A 30 -6.67 -35.21 -11.37
C SER A 30 -7.60 -34.30 -12.18
N MET A 31 -7.63 -34.48 -13.51
CA MET A 31 -8.32 -33.63 -14.48
C MET A 31 -9.77 -34.07 -14.72
N ALA A 32 -10.74 -33.22 -14.37
CA ALA A 32 -12.07 -33.21 -14.98
C ALA A 32 -12.60 -31.75 -15.05
N ASP A 33 -12.63 -31.22 -16.27
CA ASP A 33 -13.33 -30.03 -16.77
C ASP A 33 -13.21 -28.69 -16.01
N SER A 34 -12.03 -28.39 -15.47
CA SER A 34 -11.64 -27.03 -15.10
C SER A 34 -10.31 -26.70 -15.77
N THR A 35 -10.33 -25.76 -16.72
CA THR A 35 -9.12 -25.23 -17.39
C THR A 35 -8.23 -24.40 -16.46
N THR A 36 -8.67 -24.18 -15.22
CA THR A 36 -7.97 -23.40 -14.19
C THR A 36 -7.05 -24.32 -13.38
N THR A 37 -5.75 -24.06 -13.38
CA THR A 37 -4.80 -24.83 -12.55
C THR A 37 -4.77 -24.31 -11.10
N MET A 38 -4.18 -25.07 -10.18
CA MET A 38 -3.96 -24.63 -8.80
C MET A 38 -3.18 -23.30 -8.77
N GLU A 39 -2.16 -23.18 -9.62
CA GLU A 39 -1.33 -21.98 -9.74
C GLU A 39 -2.14 -20.75 -10.22
N ASP A 40 -3.14 -20.96 -11.07
CA ASP A 40 -4.02 -19.87 -11.53
C ASP A 40 -4.90 -19.35 -10.37
N ILE A 41 -5.46 -20.26 -9.55
CA ILE A 41 -6.25 -19.90 -8.36
C ILE A 41 -5.39 -19.15 -7.35
N GLU A 42 -4.18 -19.65 -7.08
CA GLU A 42 -3.21 -19.02 -6.18
C GLU A 42 -2.78 -17.64 -6.68
N GLY A 43 -2.57 -17.48 -7.98
CA GLY A 43 -2.27 -16.22 -8.62
C GLY A 43 -3.38 -15.18 -8.44
N GLU A 44 -4.64 -15.58 -8.60
CA GLU A 44 -5.79 -14.70 -8.37
C GLU A 44 -5.96 -14.33 -6.89
N LEU A 45 -5.74 -15.25 -5.96
CA LEU A 45 -5.76 -14.96 -4.52
C LEU A 45 -4.71 -13.91 -4.13
N PHE A 46 -3.51 -13.99 -4.69
CA PHE A 46 -2.46 -12.98 -4.46
C PHE A 46 -2.87 -11.60 -4.97
N LYS A 47 -3.51 -11.52 -6.16
CA LYS A 47 -4.05 -10.27 -6.70
C LYS A 47 -5.13 -9.69 -5.78
N ILE A 48 -6.05 -10.52 -5.30
CA ILE A 48 -7.12 -10.11 -4.38
C ILE A 48 -6.54 -9.55 -3.09
N GLU A 49 -5.58 -10.24 -2.48
CA GLU A 49 -4.95 -9.76 -1.24
C GLU A 49 -4.23 -8.44 -1.48
N ARG A 50 -3.51 -8.29 -2.60
CA ARG A 50 -2.85 -7.02 -2.95
C ARG A 50 -3.85 -5.88 -3.10
N ILE A 51 -4.98 -6.11 -3.77
CA ILE A 51 -6.05 -5.12 -3.92
C ILE A 51 -6.63 -4.75 -2.56
N ARG A 52 -6.87 -5.74 -1.69
CA ARG A 52 -7.38 -5.52 -0.34
C ARG A 52 -6.49 -4.58 0.46
N GLU A 53 -5.18 -4.78 0.43
CA GLU A 53 -4.26 -3.90 1.14
C GLU A 53 -4.30 -2.46 0.62
N ILE A 54 -4.35 -2.29 -0.71
CA ILE A 54 -4.44 -0.95 -1.33
C ILE A 54 -5.71 -0.25 -0.86
N LEU A 55 -6.84 -0.96 -0.82
CA LEU A 55 -8.11 -0.43 -0.37
C LEU A 55 -8.08 -0.04 1.11
N VAL A 56 -7.45 -0.84 1.98
CA VAL A 56 -7.33 -0.53 3.41
C VAL A 56 -6.49 0.73 3.67
N ARG A 57 -5.40 0.94 2.92
CA ARG A 57 -4.62 2.19 2.99
C ARG A 57 -5.47 3.38 2.55
N ARG A 58 -6.17 3.25 1.42
CA ARG A 58 -7.05 4.31 0.90
C ARG A 58 -8.21 4.64 1.84
N GLU A 59 -8.80 3.64 2.49
CA GLU A 59 -9.82 3.83 3.53
C GLU A 59 -9.26 4.65 4.69
N SER A 60 -8.03 4.36 5.11
CA SER A 60 -7.37 5.10 6.19
C SER A 60 -7.11 6.56 5.82
N GLU A 61 -6.62 6.84 4.60
CA GLU A 61 -6.49 8.20 4.05
C GLU A 61 -7.83 8.94 4.05
N LEU A 62 -8.90 8.28 3.59
CA LEU A 62 -10.24 8.85 3.55
C LEU A 62 -10.76 9.18 4.96
N ARG A 63 -10.44 8.35 5.96
CA ARG A 63 -10.79 8.62 7.35
C ARG A 63 -10.07 9.86 7.88
N TYR A 64 -8.77 10.02 7.61
CA TYR A 64 -8.03 11.24 7.97
C TYR A 64 -8.63 12.50 7.31
N MET A 65 -8.99 12.42 6.02
CA MET A 65 -9.65 13.54 5.33
C MET A 65 -11.03 13.87 5.90
N MET A 66 -11.81 12.86 6.29
CA MET A 66 -13.11 13.07 6.92
C MET A 66 -12.96 13.73 8.30
N ASP A 67 -11.98 13.31 9.09
CA ASP A 67 -11.70 13.91 10.41
C ASP A 67 -11.21 15.37 10.27
N ASP A 68 -10.30 15.66 9.34
CA ASP A 68 -9.86 17.04 9.02
C ASP A 68 -11.05 17.91 8.56
N PHE A 69 -11.94 17.35 7.73
CA PHE A 69 -13.15 18.04 7.30
C PHE A 69 -14.06 18.42 8.49
N GLN A 70 -14.26 17.52 9.46
CA GLN A 70 -15.06 17.83 10.65
C GLN A 70 -14.40 18.91 11.51
N LEU A 71 -13.08 18.84 11.71
CA LEU A 71 -12.32 19.88 12.42
C LEU A 71 -12.47 21.24 11.72
N CYS A 72 -12.29 21.28 10.40
CA CYS A 72 -12.43 22.51 9.61
C CYS A 72 -13.85 23.08 9.67
N LYS A 73 -14.87 22.22 9.62
CA LYS A 73 -16.28 22.63 9.74
C LYS A 73 -16.53 23.29 11.10
N GLU A 74 -16.04 22.71 12.18
CA GLU A 74 -16.23 23.25 13.53
C GLU A 74 -15.44 24.54 13.75
N ILE A 75 -14.18 24.60 13.31
CA ILE A 75 -13.38 25.82 13.32
C ILE A 75 -14.11 26.95 12.57
N THR A 76 -14.69 26.64 11.41
CA THR A 76 -15.42 27.62 10.60
C THR A 76 -16.68 28.12 11.33
N ARG A 77 -17.41 27.23 12.01
CA ARG A 77 -18.57 27.62 12.83
C ARG A 77 -18.16 28.56 13.96
N LEU A 78 -17.16 28.18 14.75
CA LEU A 78 -16.67 29.00 15.87
C LEU A 78 -16.08 30.33 15.40
N LYS A 79 -15.36 30.36 14.27
CA LYS A 79 -14.84 31.61 13.67
C LYS A 79 -15.96 32.57 13.27
N LYS A 80 -17.09 32.06 12.77
CA LYS A 80 -18.26 32.90 12.44
C LYS A 80 -18.87 33.51 13.68
N GLU A 81 -19.02 32.74 14.76
CA GLU A 81 -19.50 33.26 16.05
C GLU A 81 -18.53 34.30 16.62
N LEU A 82 -17.22 34.03 16.58
CA LEU A 82 -16.21 34.97 17.03
C LEU A 82 -16.25 36.28 16.23
N GLN A 83 -16.41 36.20 14.92
CA GLN A 83 -16.48 37.37 14.05
C GLN A 83 -17.67 38.29 14.39
N GLN A 84 -18.79 37.72 14.86
CA GLN A 84 -19.93 38.51 15.32
C GLN A 84 -19.56 39.36 16.55
N LEU A 85 -18.90 38.76 17.55
CA LEU A 85 -18.46 39.48 18.75
C LEU A 85 -17.38 40.51 18.45
N VAL A 86 -16.39 40.16 17.63
CA VAL A 86 -15.28 41.05 17.24
C VAL A 86 -15.78 42.26 16.44
N SER A 87 -16.93 42.15 15.76
CA SER A 87 -17.52 43.27 15.02
C SER A 87 -18.10 44.37 15.93
N ILE A 88 -18.34 44.07 17.21
CA ILE A 88 -18.82 45.03 18.21
C ILE A 88 -17.64 45.91 18.65
N PRO A 89 -17.75 47.26 18.62
CA PRO A 89 -16.71 48.14 19.15
C PRO A 89 -16.42 47.87 20.63
N GLU A 90 -15.15 47.94 21.03
CA GLU A 90 -14.72 47.56 22.39
C GLU A 90 -15.43 48.31 23.52
N LYS A 91 -15.77 49.58 23.27
CA LYS A 91 -16.54 50.44 24.20
C LYS A 91 -17.98 49.97 24.43
N ASP A 92 -18.53 49.23 23.47
CA ASP A 92 -19.93 48.78 23.44
C ASP A 92 -20.05 47.28 23.80
N LYS A 93 -18.93 46.58 24.02
CA LYS A 93 -18.92 45.17 24.44
C LYS A 93 -19.24 45.01 25.93
N SER A 94 -20.13 44.08 26.23
CA SER A 94 -20.39 43.67 27.62
C SER A 94 -19.24 42.82 28.17
N SER A 95 -19.25 42.58 29.49
CA SER A 95 -18.32 41.63 30.11
C SER A 95 -18.51 40.20 29.62
N GLU A 96 -19.75 39.83 29.30
CA GLU A 96 -20.10 38.50 28.80
C GLU A 96 -19.57 38.31 27.37
N ASP A 97 -19.66 39.34 26.52
CA ASP A 97 -19.12 39.31 25.16
C ASP A 97 -17.62 39.08 25.17
N ARG A 98 -16.88 39.80 26.04
CA ARG A 98 -15.42 39.63 26.20
C ARG A 98 -15.06 38.21 26.65
N HIS A 99 -15.77 37.69 27.65
CA HIS A 99 -15.51 36.34 28.13
C HIS A 99 -15.83 35.29 27.05
N ARG A 100 -16.92 35.48 26.31
CA ARG A 100 -17.29 34.59 25.21
C ARG A 100 -16.31 34.63 24.05
N GLU A 101 -15.74 35.80 23.75
CA GLU A 101 -14.67 35.98 22.77
C GLU A 101 -13.43 35.16 23.14
N GLU A 102 -12.99 35.26 24.40
CA GLU A 102 -11.87 34.46 24.93
C GLU A 102 -12.16 32.95 24.87
N ASP A 103 -13.36 32.51 25.26
CA ASP A 103 -13.76 31.11 25.20
C ASP A 103 -13.76 30.55 23.78
N LEU A 104 -14.27 31.31 22.81
CA LEU A 104 -14.28 30.93 21.41
C LEU A 104 -12.86 30.84 20.85
N LEU A 105 -11.98 31.79 21.21
CA LEU A 105 -10.57 31.78 20.82
C LEU A 105 -9.86 30.52 21.35
N HIS A 106 -10.06 30.19 22.64
CA HIS A 106 -9.49 28.98 23.25
C HIS A 106 -9.99 27.70 22.59
N GLN A 107 -11.28 27.61 22.26
CA GLN A 107 -11.84 26.46 21.56
C GLN A 107 -11.27 26.30 20.14
N ILE A 108 -11.16 27.41 19.39
CA ILE A 108 -10.54 27.41 18.07
C ILE A 108 -9.09 26.95 18.16
N HIS A 109 -8.32 27.44 19.14
CA HIS A 109 -6.93 27.06 19.33
C HIS A 109 -6.80 25.55 19.55
N LYS A 110 -7.60 24.97 20.45
CA LYS A 110 -7.63 23.51 20.70
C LYS A 110 -7.96 22.71 19.44
N LEU A 111 -8.90 23.16 18.61
CA LEU A 111 -9.22 22.47 17.36
C LEU A 111 -8.09 22.54 16.34
N VAL A 112 -7.37 23.67 16.28
CA VAL A 112 -6.18 23.82 15.43
C VAL A 112 -5.05 22.92 15.91
N GLU A 113 -4.83 22.82 17.22
CA GLU A 113 -3.88 21.85 17.81
C GLU A 113 -4.26 20.40 17.45
N ASN A 114 -5.54 20.03 17.63
CA ASN A 114 -6.03 18.70 17.23
C ASN A 114 -5.81 18.40 15.76
N ARG A 115 -5.98 19.41 14.90
CA ARG A 115 -5.69 19.29 13.47
C ARG A 115 -4.19 19.09 13.21
N ASN A 116 -3.32 19.76 13.97
CA ASN A 116 -1.87 19.55 13.88
C ASN A 116 -1.51 18.11 14.23
N TYR A 117 -2.02 17.58 15.35
CA TYR A 117 -1.80 16.19 15.72
C TYR A 117 -2.30 15.21 14.66
N LEU A 118 -3.43 15.51 14.00
CA LEU A 118 -3.96 14.67 12.93
C LEU A 118 -3.02 14.63 11.71
N VAL A 119 -2.40 15.75 11.36
CA VAL A 119 -1.40 15.81 10.28
C VAL A 119 -0.16 15.00 10.65
N ASP A 120 0.35 15.16 11.88
CA ASP A 120 1.50 14.42 12.38
C ASP A 120 1.23 12.90 12.38
N ASP A 121 0.06 12.47 12.85
CA ASP A 121 -0.37 11.06 12.83
C ASP A 121 -0.45 10.50 11.39
N ALA A 122 -1.01 11.27 10.45
CA ALA A 122 -1.11 10.85 9.05
C ALA A 122 0.26 10.76 8.37
N GLU A 123 1.19 11.67 8.68
CA GLU A 123 2.55 11.61 8.19
C GLU A 123 3.30 10.39 8.74
N PHE A 124 3.14 10.11 10.02
CA PHE A 124 3.74 8.93 10.65
C PHE A 124 3.27 7.64 9.99
N GLU A 125 1.97 7.53 9.69
CA GLU A 125 1.42 6.37 8.99
C GLU A 125 2.01 6.24 7.58
N ARG A 126 2.14 7.34 6.83
CA ARG A 126 2.75 7.36 5.51
C ARG A 126 4.23 6.95 5.53
N LEU A 127 4.97 7.26 6.59
CA LEU A 127 6.36 6.83 6.74
C LEU A 127 6.44 5.33 7.02
N ARG A 128 5.59 4.81 7.89
CA ARG A 128 5.48 3.37 8.19
C ARG A 128 5.20 2.56 6.92
N GLU A 129 4.19 2.95 6.15
CA GLU A 129 3.81 2.22 4.93
C GLU A 129 4.97 2.14 3.91
N ARG A 130 5.78 3.20 3.79
CA ARG A 130 6.98 3.19 2.92
C ARG A 130 8.06 2.26 3.44
N GLU A 131 8.28 2.22 4.74
CA GLU A 131 9.25 1.31 5.37
C GLU A 131 8.82 -0.15 5.11
N GLU A 132 7.55 -0.47 5.34
CA GLU A 132 6.99 -1.81 5.11
C GLU A 132 7.07 -2.23 3.63
N ASP A 133 6.78 -1.31 2.70
CA ASP A 133 6.93 -1.56 1.25
C ASP A 133 8.40 -1.78 0.84
N THR A 134 9.33 -1.03 1.46
CA THR A 134 10.77 -1.17 1.20
C THR A 134 11.28 -2.53 1.68
N GLU A 135 10.96 -2.92 2.92
CA GLU A 135 11.30 -4.24 3.46
C GLU A 135 10.73 -5.38 2.59
N MET A 136 9.50 -5.23 2.11
CA MET A 136 8.87 -6.23 1.24
C MET A 136 9.60 -6.34 -0.11
N ALA A 137 9.95 -5.23 -0.74
CA ALA A 137 10.69 -5.21 -2.00
C ALA A 137 12.07 -5.85 -1.84
N GLU A 138 12.81 -5.49 -0.78
CA GLU A 138 14.12 -6.06 -0.46
C GLU A 138 14.04 -7.57 -0.20
N PHE A 139 13.02 -8.02 0.55
CA PHE A 139 12.79 -9.43 0.80
C PHE A 139 12.58 -10.20 -0.50
N LEU A 140 11.70 -9.72 -1.38
CA LEU A 140 11.43 -10.34 -2.68
C LEU A 140 12.70 -10.38 -3.56
N GLN A 141 13.46 -9.30 -3.64
CA GLN A 141 14.74 -9.27 -4.37
C GLN A 141 15.74 -10.28 -3.82
N SER A 142 15.84 -10.42 -2.50
CA SER A 142 16.74 -11.39 -1.86
C SER A 142 16.34 -12.85 -2.12
N LYS A 143 15.04 -13.14 -2.24
CA LYS A 143 14.51 -14.49 -2.54
C LYS A 143 14.64 -14.83 -4.01
N LEU A 144 14.38 -13.89 -4.90
CA LEU A 144 14.54 -14.06 -6.34
C LEU A 144 16.02 -14.23 -6.73
N SER A 145 16.94 -13.48 -6.13
CA SER A 145 18.38 -13.67 -6.37
C SER A 145 18.87 -15.04 -5.87
N LYS A 146 18.44 -15.49 -4.69
CA LYS A 146 18.75 -16.84 -4.17
C LYS A 146 18.13 -17.97 -5.02
N SER A 147 16.91 -17.80 -5.53
CA SER A 147 16.26 -18.78 -6.41
C SER A 147 16.88 -18.82 -7.82
N TYR A 148 17.32 -17.67 -8.35
CA TYR A 148 18.12 -17.60 -9.59
C TYR A 148 19.46 -18.31 -9.44
N LEU A 149 20.17 -18.13 -8.31
CA LEU A 149 21.41 -18.85 -8.03
C LEU A 149 21.17 -20.36 -7.91
N LYS A 150 20.08 -20.79 -7.26
CA LYS A 150 19.71 -22.22 -7.16
C LYS A 150 19.36 -22.84 -8.53
N LYS A 151 18.63 -22.11 -9.40
CA LYS A 151 18.36 -22.53 -10.80
C LYS A 151 19.63 -22.56 -11.66
N ALA A 152 20.59 -21.66 -11.43
CA ALA A 152 21.87 -21.65 -12.13
C ALA A 152 22.77 -22.84 -11.75
N VAL A 153 22.77 -23.24 -10.47
CA VAL A 153 23.50 -24.43 -9.97
C VAL A 153 22.92 -25.71 -10.58
N LEU A 154 21.59 -25.88 -10.58
CA LEU A 154 20.90 -27.04 -11.20
C LEU A 154 21.14 -27.13 -12.72
N ARG A 155 21.25 -25.99 -13.42
CA ARG A 155 21.60 -25.97 -14.86
C ARG A 155 23.07 -26.31 -15.13
N LYS A 156 23.97 -26.07 -14.16
CA LYS A 156 25.40 -26.40 -14.27
C LYS A 156 25.66 -27.90 -14.04
N GLU A 157 24.85 -28.55 -13.20
CA GLU A 157 24.91 -30.00 -12.98
C GLU A 157 24.35 -30.79 -14.18
N LYS A 158 23.23 -30.36 -14.78
CA LYS A 158 22.70 -30.98 -16.02
C LYS A 158 23.62 -30.85 -17.25
N LYS A 159 24.58 -29.93 -17.25
CA LYS A 159 25.58 -29.79 -18.34
C LYS A 159 26.83 -30.67 -18.16
N LYS A 160 27.00 -31.37 -17.03
CA LYS A 160 28.15 -32.27 -16.80
C LYS A 160 27.87 -33.76 -17.05
N SER A 161 26.63 -34.17 -17.32
CA SER A 161 26.24 -35.58 -17.50
C SER A 161 25.79 -35.94 -18.93
N GLY A 162 26.48 -35.46 -19.96
CA GLY A 162 26.15 -35.80 -21.35
C GLY A 162 27.30 -35.56 -22.32
N LYS A 163 28.16 -36.56 -22.49
CA LYS A 163 29.05 -36.69 -23.67
C LYS A 163 28.78 -38.02 -24.36
N THR A 164 28.66 -37.93 -25.70
CA THR A 164 28.56 -38.93 -26.80
C THR A 164 27.23 -38.71 -27.55
N SER A 165 27.13 -38.57 -28.88
CA SER A 165 28.07 -38.47 -29.99
C SER A 165 27.29 -38.07 -31.26
N ARG A 166 27.96 -37.39 -32.21
CA ARG A 166 27.74 -37.40 -33.67
C ARG A 166 26.57 -36.62 -34.30
N ALA A 167 26.91 -36.01 -35.44
CA ALA A 167 26.24 -34.99 -36.24
C ALA A 167 25.02 -35.47 -37.07
N GLN A 168 24.07 -34.55 -37.33
CA GLN A 168 23.63 -34.19 -38.70
C GLN A 168 22.82 -32.88 -38.72
N GLN A 169 22.81 -32.26 -39.91
CA GLN A 169 22.46 -30.88 -40.25
C GLN A 169 20.96 -30.68 -40.60
N THR A 170 20.60 -29.41 -40.83
CA THR A 170 19.42 -28.84 -41.53
C THR A 170 18.15 -28.68 -40.66
N SER A 171 17.37 -27.59 -40.64
CA SER A 171 17.18 -26.43 -41.54
C SER A 171 16.50 -25.24 -40.82
N THR A 172 16.93 -24.01 -41.15
CA THR A 172 16.24 -22.68 -41.22
C THR A 172 15.20 -22.18 -40.18
N PRO A 173 15.16 -20.85 -39.89
CA PRO A 173 14.47 -20.30 -38.72
C PRO A 173 13.08 -19.73 -39.06
N TYR A 174 12.05 -20.14 -38.31
CA TYR A 174 10.79 -19.39 -38.23
C TYR A 174 10.77 -18.59 -36.93
N ALA A 175 10.80 -17.26 -37.09
CA ALA A 175 10.69 -16.31 -36.01
C ALA A 175 9.22 -16.15 -35.60
N THR A 176 8.84 -16.72 -34.46
CA THR A 176 7.64 -16.30 -33.73
C THR A 176 8.03 -15.23 -32.73
N LYS A 177 7.96 -13.97 -33.18
CA LYS A 177 7.70 -12.83 -32.30
C LYS A 177 6.40 -13.11 -31.57
N THR A 178 6.42 -13.24 -30.25
CA THR A 178 5.43 -12.73 -29.28
C THR A 178 5.87 -13.22 -27.90
N GLY A 179 6.09 -12.31 -26.95
CA GLY A 179 6.40 -12.72 -25.57
C GLY A 179 7.23 -11.74 -24.74
N LEU A 180 7.40 -10.49 -25.17
CA LEU A 180 8.04 -9.45 -24.37
C LEU A 180 7.13 -8.23 -24.17
N THR A 181 5.86 -8.46 -23.83
CA THR A 181 4.89 -7.40 -23.50
C THR A 181 4.01 -7.67 -22.27
N LEU A 182 4.31 -8.67 -21.44
CA LEU A 182 3.56 -8.95 -20.20
C LEU A 182 4.30 -8.55 -18.92
N LEU A 183 5.07 -7.46 -18.98
CA LEU A 183 5.63 -6.80 -17.80
C LEU A 183 5.51 -5.27 -17.90
N LYS A 184 4.44 -4.79 -18.55
CA LYS A 184 4.18 -3.34 -18.75
C LYS A 184 2.84 -2.85 -18.16
N GLU A 185 2.09 -3.70 -17.46
CA GLU A 185 0.70 -3.37 -17.07
C GLU A 185 0.43 -3.45 -15.55
N CYS A 186 1.46 -3.36 -14.68
CA CYS A 186 1.24 -3.25 -13.22
C CYS A 186 2.04 -2.12 -12.53
N CYS A 187 2.79 -1.31 -13.28
CA CYS A 187 3.44 -0.11 -12.73
C CYS A 187 2.97 1.14 -13.49
N GLY A 188 1.69 1.47 -13.35
CA GLY A 188 1.15 2.80 -13.68
C GLY A 188 1.42 3.78 -12.54
N PHE A 189 2.69 3.99 -12.17
CA PHE A 189 3.09 5.04 -11.24
C PHE A 189 3.32 6.33 -12.04
N THR A 190 2.24 6.99 -12.45
CA THR A 190 2.29 8.44 -12.64
C THR A 190 1.89 9.08 -11.33
N CYS A 191 2.86 9.13 -10.40
CA CYS A 191 2.86 10.11 -9.33
C CYS A 191 3.10 11.48 -10.00
N SER A 192 2.03 12.07 -10.54
CA SER A 192 2.04 13.49 -10.84
C SER A 192 1.70 14.21 -9.54
N ILE A 193 2.74 14.71 -8.91
CA ILE A 193 2.64 15.79 -7.95
C ILE A 193 2.02 16.97 -8.69
N MET A 194 0.81 17.37 -8.29
CA MET A 194 0.34 18.75 -8.28
C MET A 194 -0.44 18.98 -6.99
#